data_AF-A0A9P3UNG1-F1
#
_entry.id   AF-A0A9P3UNG1-F1
#
_cell.length_a   1.000
_cell.length_b   1.000
_cell.length_c   1.000
_cell.angle_alpha   90.00
_cell.angle_beta   90.00
_cell.angle_gamma   90.00
#
_symmetry.space_group_name_H-M   'P 1'
#
loop_
_entity.id
_entity.type
_entity.pdbx_description
1 polymer ?
#
loop_
_entity_poly.entity_id
_entity_poly.type
_entity_poly.pdbx_seq_one_letter_code
_entity_poly.pdbx_strand_id
1 'polypeptide(L)'
;MRPALPTTLRQTFIRRAPTQTRFASSNSTVETAQQKAKEALNSAQKTAEKLGEGAVKFLGPAGEKAGNLLGAYREPLLYNLAVAREFVKQVYRSEGLQPPSLNTVKEAYKTIWSRGTNPEWWRASLQNGDIARVGIHALEAYGIFKIGEIIGRRSLIGYHLQD
;
A
#
# COMPACT_ATOMS: atom_id res chain seq x y z
N MET A 1 -15.38 46.88 -55.54
CA MET A 1 -14.93 45.62 -56.20
C MET A 1 -14.30 44.73 -55.14
N ARG A 2 -14.77 43.47 -54.98
CA ARG A 2 -14.16 42.44 -54.13
C ARG A 2 -13.20 41.59 -54.99
N PRO A 3 -12.06 41.15 -54.43
CA PRO A 3 -11.74 39.72 -54.41
C PRO A 3 -11.11 39.29 -53.07
N ALA A 4 -11.69 38.31 -52.35
CA ALA A 4 -11.38 36.87 -52.35
C ALA A 4 -10.22 36.48 -51.40
N LEU A 5 -10.59 35.87 -50.27
CA LEU A 5 -9.70 35.14 -49.34
C LEU A 5 -9.34 33.76 -49.93
N PRO A 6 -8.14 33.24 -49.63
CA PRO A 6 -8.02 31.94 -48.96
C PRO A 6 -6.86 31.94 -47.95
N THR A 7 -6.62 31.01 -47.04
CA THR A 7 -7.31 29.86 -46.47
C THR A 7 -6.42 29.46 -45.29
N THR A 8 -7.07 29.10 -44.19
CA THR A 8 -6.55 28.53 -42.94
C THR A 8 -5.31 27.62 -43.05
N LEU A 9 -4.25 27.94 -42.30
CA LEU A 9 -3.21 26.98 -41.89
C LEU A 9 -3.54 26.48 -40.47
N ARG A 10 -4.35 25.43 -40.40
CA ARG A 10 -4.73 24.76 -39.15
C ARG A 10 -3.68 23.69 -38.85
N GLN A 11 -2.71 24.02 -38.01
CA GLN A 11 -1.73 23.04 -37.49
C GLN A 11 -2.48 21.99 -36.67
N THR A 12 -2.56 20.78 -37.20
CA THR A 12 -3.11 19.62 -36.51
C THR A 12 -2.09 19.12 -35.49
N PHE A 13 -2.41 19.25 -34.20
CA PHE A 13 -1.75 18.45 -33.17
C PHE A 13 -2.12 16.98 -33.40
N ILE A 14 -1.16 16.20 -33.91
CA ILE A 14 -1.27 14.75 -34.00
C ILE A 14 -1.26 14.19 -32.57
N ARG A 15 -2.45 13.92 -32.02
CA ARG A 15 -2.61 13.06 -30.84
C ARG A 15 -2.15 11.66 -31.23
N ARG A 16 -0.95 11.27 -30.79
CA ARG A 16 -0.49 9.88 -30.81
C ARG A 16 -1.41 9.07 -29.91
N ALA A 17 -2.32 8.30 -30.50
CA ALA A 17 -3.06 7.27 -29.78
C ALA A 17 -2.08 6.16 -29.34
N PRO A 18 -2.26 5.56 -28.14
CA PRO A 18 -1.45 4.42 -27.74
C PRO A 18 -1.70 3.25 -28.71
N THR A 19 -0.65 2.77 -29.35
CA THR A 19 -0.65 1.54 -30.13
C THR A 19 -1.06 0.39 -29.22
N GLN A 20 -2.31 -0.06 -29.34
CA GLN A 20 -2.77 -1.31 -28.75
C GLN A 20 -2.10 -2.46 -29.51
N THR A 21 -1.17 -3.15 -28.86
CA THR A 21 -0.69 -4.46 -29.33
C THR A 21 -1.89 -5.41 -29.31
N ARG A 22 -2.44 -5.70 -30.48
CA ARG A 22 -3.49 -6.71 -30.67
C ARG A 22 -2.88 -8.08 -30.39
N PHE A 23 -3.24 -8.68 -29.26
CA PHE A 23 -3.11 -10.13 -29.08
C PHE A 23 -4.15 -10.81 -29.97
N ALA A 24 -3.68 -11.60 -30.93
CA ALA A 24 -4.52 -12.43 -31.77
C ALA A 24 -5.13 -13.57 -30.93
N SER A 25 -6.43 -13.49 -30.64
CA SER A 25 -7.19 -14.61 -30.06
C SER A 25 -7.80 -15.44 -31.19
N SER A 26 -7.39 -16.70 -31.28
CA SER A 26 -8.19 -17.76 -31.91
C SER A 26 -9.44 -18.01 -31.05
N ASN A 27 -10.60 -18.17 -31.71
CA ASN A 27 -11.95 -18.27 -31.14
C ASN A 27 -12.23 -19.59 -30.38
N SER A 28 -11.33 -20.04 -29.50
CA SER A 28 -11.56 -21.22 -28.64
C SER A 28 -10.96 -21.12 -27.23
N THR A 29 -10.40 -19.95 -26.87
CA THR A 29 -9.75 -19.72 -25.57
C THR A 29 -10.33 -18.52 -24.80
N VAL A 30 -11.30 -17.81 -25.36
CA VAL A 30 -11.95 -16.67 -24.70
C VAL A 30 -12.98 -17.15 -23.69
N GLU A 31 -13.72 -18.23 -23.97
CA GLU A 31 -14.68 -18.81 -23.02
C GLU A 31 -13.94 -19.35 -21.78
N THR A 32 -12.83 -20.07 -21.97
CA THR A 32 -12.06 -20.67 -20.86
C THR A 32 -11.28 -19.65 -20.04
N ALA A 33 -10.77 -18.57 -20.65
CA ALA A 33 -10.16 -17.46 -19.92
C ALA A 33 -11.22 -16.63 -19.16
N GLN A 34 -12.40 -16.42 -19.74
CA GLN A 34 -13.53 -15.79 -19.05
C GLN A 34 -14.08 -16.69 -17.93
N GLN A 35 -14.10 -18.01 -18.10
CA GLN A 35 -14.49 -18.95 -17.03
C GLN A 35 -13.48 -18.94 -15.89
N LYS A 36 -12.16 -18.96 -16.18
CA LYS A 36 -11.13 -18.85 -15.14
C LYS A 36 -11.12 -17.48 -14.45
N ALA A 37 -11.39 -16.40 -15.18
CA ALA A 37 -11.57 -15.09 -14.59
C ALA A 37 -12.84 -15.02 -13.72
N LYS A 38 -13.95 -15.66 -14.15
CA LYS A 38 -15.17 -15.78 -13.35
C LYS A 38 -14.96 -16.66 -12.12
N GLU A 39 -14.19 -17.74 -12.20
CA GLU A 39 -13.82 -18.60 -11.06
C GLU A 39 -12.85 -17.90 -10.10
N ALA A 40 -11.88 -17.14 -10.61
CA ALA A 40 -10.98 -16.32 -9.81
C ALA A 40 -11.75 -15.17 -9.12
N LEU A 41 -12.71 -14.56 -9.82
CA LEU A 41 -13.58 -13.53 -9.25
C LEU A 41 -14.55 -14.13 -8.23
N ASN A 42 -15.13 -15.31 -8.49
CA ASN A 42 -16.01 -16.00 -7.55
C ASN A 42 -15.27 -16.53 -6.31
N SER A 43 -14.00 -16.96 -6.45
CA SER A 43 -13.16 -17.37 -5.32
C SER A 43 -12.62 -16.18 -4.53
N ALA A 44 -12.29 -15.08 -5.20
CA ALA A 44 -11.98 -13.81 -4.56
C ALA A 44 -13.22 -13.23 -3.86
N GLN A 45 -14.41 -13.32 -4.47
CA GLN A 45 -15.68 -12.93 -3.85
C GLN A 45 -15.99 -13.80 -2.64
N LYS A 46 -15.83 -15.12 -2.71
CA LYS A 46 -16.00 -16.00 -1.54
C LYS A 46 -15.00 -15.71 -0.42
N THR A 47 -13.79 -15.28 -0.76
CA THR A 47 -12.77 -14.91 0.24
C THR A 47 -13.08 -13.53 0.84
N ALA A 48 -13.49 -12.57 0.01
CA ALA A 48 -13.94 -11.25 0.44
C ALA A 48 -15.26 -11.31 1.22
N GLU A 49 -16.16 -12.24 0.90
CA GLU A 49 -17.39 -12.54 1.66
C GLU A 49 -17.03 -13.21 2.97
N LYS A 50 -16.11 -14.17 3.02
CA LYS A 50 -15.67 -14.75 4.31
C LYS A 50 -14.97 -13.74 5.21
N LEU A 51 -14.17 -12.85 4.63
CA LEU A 51 -13.45 -11.81 5.36
C LEU A 51 -14.39 -10.66 5.75
N GLY A 52 -15.36 -10.35 4.89
CA GLY A 52 -16.46 -9.43 5.13
C GLY A 52 -17.41 -9.95 6.20
N GLU A 53 -17.81 -11.22 6.16
CA GLU A 53 -18.63 -11.87 7.18
C GLU A 53 -17.87 -12.00 8.50
N GLY A 54 -16.57 -12.32 8.49
CA GLY A 54 -15.75 -12.36 9.70
C GLY A 54 -15.62 -10.98 10.34
N ALA A 55 -15.40 -9.95 9.52
CA ALA A 55 -15.36 -8.57 9.98
C ALA A 55 -16.74 -8.06 10.44
N VAL A 56 -17.81 -8.38 9.73
CA VAL A 56 -19.20 -8.01 10.08
C VAL A 56 -19.66 -8.77 11.32
N LYS A 57 -19.24 -10.01 11.56
CA LYS A 57 -19.56 -10.75 12.79
C LYS A 57 -18.78 -10.19 13.99
N PHE A 58 -17.52 -9.79 13.78
CA PHE A 58 -16.67 -9.24 14.85
C PHE A 58 -16.97 -7.77 15.16
N LEU A 59 -17.34 -6.98 14.15
CA LEU A 59 -17.64 -5.55 14.28
C LEU A 59 -19.14 -5.24 14.21
N GLY A 60 -20.01 -6.19 13.89
CA GLY A 60 -21.45 -5.94 13.66
C GLY A 60 -22.18 -5.37 14.86
N PRO A 61 -22.22 -6.07 16.02
CA PRO A 61 -22.99 -5.57 17.16
C PRO A 61 -22.39 -4.30 17.79
N ALA A 62 -21.09 -4.07 17.68
CA ALA A 62 -20.43 -2.86 18.17
C ALA A 62 -20.49 -1.71 17.14
N GLY A 63 -20.37 -2.02 15.86
CA GLY A 63 -20.36 -1.10 14.74
C GLY A 63 -21.75 -0.59 14.38
N GLU A 64 -22.80 -1.40 14.54
CA GLU A 64 -24.19 -0.93 14.43
C GLU A 64 -24.55 0.01 15.58
N LYS A 65 -24.12 -0.30 16.81
CA LYS A 65 -24.32 0.59 17.97
C LYS A 65 -23.55 1.90 17.82
N ALA A 66 -22.29 1.85 17.41
CA ALA A 66 -21.50 3.03 17.11
C ALA A 66 -22.07 3.82 15.92
N GLY A 67 -22.52 3.13 14.86
CA GLY A 67 -23.13 3.75 13.68
C GLY A 67 -24.46 4.45 14.00
N ASN A 68 -25.28 3.87 14.88
CA ASN A 68 -26.53 4.47 15.35
C ASN A 68 -26.28 5.64 16.31
N LEU A 69 -25.23 5.57 17.16
CA LEU A 69 -24.79 6.69 18.02
C LEU A 69 -24.24 7.87 17.23
N LEU A 70 -23.59 7.61 16.10
CA LEU A 70 -23.04 8.64 15.22
C LEU A 70 -24.11 9.33 14.35
N GLY A 71 -25.30 8.71 14.18
CA GLY A 71 -26.46 9.33 13.52
C GLY A 71 -26.11 10.10 12.24
N ALA A 72 -26.45 11.39 12.20
CA ALA A 72 -26.17 12.29 11.07
C ALA A 72 -24.68 12.58 10.82
N TYR A 73 -23.79 12.38 11.81
CA TYR A 73 -22.34 12.58 11.63
C TYR A 73 -21.64 11.41 10.95
N ARG A 74 -22.35 10.31 10.70
CA ARG A 74 -21.80 9.15 10.01
C ARG A 74 -21.31 9.49 8.61
N GLU A 75 -22.10 10.22 7.82
CA GLU A 75 -21.73 10.59 6.44
C GLU A 75 -20.44 11.42 6.35
N PRO A 76 -20.27 12.54 7.09
CA PRO A 76 -19.03 13.32 7.03
C PRO A 76 -17.83 12.56 7.58
N LEU A 77 -18.00 11.71 8.61
CA LEU A 77 -16.90 10.88 9.13
C LEU A 77 -16.45 9.84 8.12
N LEU A 78 -17.38 9.13 7.48
CA LEU A 78 -17.04 8.15 6.45
C LEU A 78 -16.38 8.80 5.24
N TYR A 79 -16.84 9.99 4.84
CA TYR A 79 -16.20 10.76 3.78
C TYR A 79 -14.75 11.13 4.17
N ASN A 80 -14.54 11.70 5.36
CA ASN A 80 -13.20 12.08 5.82
C ASN A 80 -12.26 10.87 5.96
N LEU A 81 -12.77 9.72 6.43
CA LEU A 81 -12.01 8.48 6.47
C LEU A 81 -11.66 7.97 5.06
N ALA A 82 -12.58 8.10 4.10
CA ALA A 82 -12.31 7.72 2.71
C ALA A 82 -11.22 8.61 2.10
N VAL A 83 -11.27 9.92 2.33
CA VAL A 83 -10.23 10.86 1.89
C VAL A 83 -8.89 10.53 2.57
N ALA A 84 -8.88 10.35 3.89
CA ALA A 84 -7.69 9.96 4.63
C ALA A 84 -7.09 8.65 4.12
N ARG A 85 -7.92 7.67 3.76
CA ARG A 85 -7.47 6.40 3.16
C ARG A 85 -6.78 6.61 1.82
N GLU A 86 -7.33 7.45 0.94
CA GLU A 86 -6.70 7.75 -0.34
C GLU A 86 -5.38 8.52 -0.15
N PHE A 87 -5.33 9.43 0.81
CA PHE A 87 -4.09 10.12 1.17
C PHE A 87 -3.02 9.14 1.66
N VAL A 88 -3.36 8.24 2.59
CA VAL A 88 -2.45 7.19 3.07
C VAL A 88 -1.97 6.30 1.91
N LYS A 89 -2.84 5.98 0.95
CA LYS A 89 -2.46 5.17 -0.23
C LYS A 89 -1.47 5.91 -1.13
N GLN A 90 -1.65 7.21 -1.32
CA GLN A 90 -0.71 8.04 -2.08
C GLN A 90 0.64 8.09 -1.40
N VAL A 91 0.67 8.37 -0.08
CA VAL A 91 1.89 8.39 0.73
C VAL A 91 2.58 7.03 0.69
N TYR A 92 1.84 5.93 0.81
CA TYR A 92 2.39 4.58 0.72
C TYR A 92 3.18 4.33 -0.58
N ARG A 93 2.66 4.86 -1.70
CA ARG A 93 3.31 4.74 -3.00
C ARG A 93 4.45 5.74 -3.17
N SER A 94 4.30 6.99 -2.73
CA SER A 94 5.33 8.03 -2.87
C SER A 94 6.55 7.77 -2.00
N GLU A 95 6.32 7.33 -0.75
CA GLU A 95 7.38 7.03 0.22
C GLU A 95 7.97 5.64 0.03
N GLY A 96 7.52 4.88 -0.98
CA GLY A 96 8.08 3.57 -1.27
C GLY A 96 7.96 2.60 -0.10
N LEU A 97 6.86 2.64 0.67
CA LEU A 97 6.58 1.71 1.80
C LEU A 97 6.29 0.26 1.33
N GLN A 98 6.58 -0.01 0.06
CA GLN A 98 6.56 -1.32 -0.56
C GLN A 98 7.71 -2.14 0.02
N PRO A 99 7.54 -3.45 0.25
CA PRO A 99 8.65 -4.31 0.65
C PRO A 99 9.83 -4.16 -0.35
N PRO A 100 11.05 -3.87 0.14
CA PRO A 100 12.20 -3.71 -0.74
C PRO A 100 12.58 -5.04 -1.41
N SER A 101 13.36 -4.96 -2.49
CA SER A 101 13.87 -6.16 -3.15
C SER A 101 14.80 -6.94 -2.21
N LEU A 102 14.86 -8.27 -2.38
CA LEU A 102 15.74 -9.12 -1.57
C LEU A 102 17.22 -8.73 -1.69
N ASN A 103 17.63 -8.21 -2.86
CA ASN A 103 18.99 -7.71 -3.09
C ASN A 103 19.26 -6.48 -2.21
N THR A 104 18.31 -5.54 -2.16
CA THR A 104 18.39 -4.35 -1.32
C THR A 104 18.52 -4.73 0.17
N VAL A 105 17.76 -5.73 0.62
CA VAL A 105 17.84 -6.22 2.01
C VAL A 105 19.24 -6.81 2.30
N LYS A 106 19.76 -7.63 1.38
CA LYS A 106 21.10 -8.23 1.52
C LYS A 106 22.20 -7.16 1.57
N GLU A 107 22.10 -6.13 0.73
CA GLU A 107 23.03 -5.01 0.70
C GLU A 107 22.97 -4.16 1.97
N ALA A 108 21.76 -3.86 2.46
CA ALA A 108 21.56 -3.16 3.72
C ALA A 108 22.19 -3.94 4.90
N TYR A 109 21.95 -5.25 4.97
CA TYR A 109 22.56 -6.10 5.99
C TYR A 109 24.08 -6.10 5.92
N LYS A 110 24.67 -6.28 4.73
CA LYS A 110 26.13 -6.20 4.54
C LYS A 110 26.70 -4.86 5.01
N THR A 111 25.99 -3.77 4.73
CA THR A 111 26.41 -2.41 5.12
C THR A 111 26.34 -2.20 6.63
N ILE A 112 25.27 -2.67 7.27
CA ILE A 112 25.13 -2.62 8.74
C ILE A 112 26.23 -3.45 9.39
N TRP A 113 26.48 -4.66 8.89
CA TRP A 113 27.50 -5.55 9.43
C TRP A 113 28.92 -4.98 9.29
N SER A 114 29.26 -4.42 8.12
CA SER A 114 30.59 -3.83 7.90
C SER A 114 30.82 -2.57 8.73
N ARG A 115 29.79 -1.75 8.97
CA ARG A 115 29.88 -0.57 9.85
C ARG A 115 29.93 -0.97 11.32
N GLY A 116 29.09 -1.92 11.73
CA GLY A 116 29.00 -2.37 13.12
C GLY A 116 30.27 -3.06 13.63
N THR A 117 30.97 -3.79 12.76
CA THR A 117 32.24 -4.45 13.10
C THR A 117 33.47 -3.56 12.97
N ASN A 118 33.34 -2.36 12.41
CA ASN A 118 34.46 -1.44 12.22
C ASN A 118 34.59 -0.45 13.41
N PRO A 119 35.67 -0.52 14.21
CA PRO A 119 35.86 0.38 15.35
C PRO A 119 36.04 1.86 14.96
N GLU A 120 36.60 2.14 13.78
CA GLU A 120 36.82 3.51 13.31
C GLU A 120 35.49 4.21 13.00
N TRP A 121 34.49 3.47 12.50
CA TRP A 121 33.16 4.03 12.26
C TRP A 121 32.49 4.50 13.55
N TRP A 122 32.64 3.73 14.64
CA TRP A 122 32.12 4.11 15.95
C TRP A 122 32.83 5.33 16.54
N ARG A 123 34.17 5.40 16.42
CA ARG A 123 34.94 6.58 16.86
C ARG A 123 34.54 7.83 16.08
N ALA A 124 34.43 7.74 14.76
CA ALA A 124 33.98 8.84 13.92
C ALA A 124 32.55 9.26 14.26
N SER A 125 31.64 8.31 14.49
CA SER A 125 30.24 8.61 14.86
C SER A 125 30.12 9.30 16.22
N LEU A 126 31.01 9.00 17.16
CA LEU A 126 31.08 9.70 18.45
C LEU A 126 31.61 11.12 18.30
N GLN A 127 32.66 11.32 17.50
CA GLN A 127 33.26 12.64 17.27
C GLN A 127 32.34 13.57 16.48
N ASN A 128 31.58 13.02 15.52
CA ASN A 128 30.66 13.79 14.68
C ASN A 128 29.28 14.02 15.33
N GLY A 129 29.02 13.40 16.50
CA GLY A 129 27.71 13.49 17.17
C GLY A 129 26.60 12.62 16.57
N ASP A 130 26.90 11.79 15.57
CA ASP A 130 25.94 10.92 14.89
C ASP A 130 25.42 9.77 15.78
N ILE A 131 26.08 9.50 16.91
CA ILE A 131 25.68 8.43 17.83
C ILE A 131 24.25 8.60 18.35
N ALA A 132 23.78 9.84 18.53
CA ALA A 132 22.42 10.12 18.95
C ALA A 132 21.40 9.68 17.89
N ARG A 133 21.69 9.91 16.60
CA ARG A 133 20.86 9.46 15.49
C ARG A 133 20.82 7.93 15.41
N VAL A 134 21.95 7.27 15.61
CA VAL A 134 22.01 5.79 15.67
C VAL A 134 21.13 5.27 16.80
N GLY A 135 21.15 5.91 17.97
CA GLY A 135 20.28 5.57 19.10
C GLY A 135 18.80 5.73 18.79
N ILE A 136 18.41 6.85 18.15
CA ILE A 136 17.02 7.08 17.72
C ILE A 136 16.58 6.00 16.74
N HIS A 137 17.38 5.68 15.73
CA HIS A 137 17.05 4.61 14.78
C HIS A 137 16.97 3.23 15.43
N ALA A 138 17.79 2.95 16.46
CA ALA A 138 17.68 1.71 17.22
C ALA A 138 16.35 1.63 17.99
N LEU A 139 15.88 2.75 18.56
CA LEU A 139 14.57 2.83 19.21
C LEU A 139 13.42 2.67 18.21
N GLU A 140 13.52 3.29 17.03
CA GLU A 140 12.55 3.11 15.95
C GLU A 140 12.47 1.64 15.51
N ALA A 141 13.63 0.99 15.30
CA ALA A 141 13.71 -0.42 14.96
C ALA A 141 13.10 -1.31 16.07
N TYR A 142 13.35 -0.99 17.33
CA TYR A 142 12.74 -1.67 18.47
C TYR A 142 11.20 -1.50 18.49
N GLY A 143 10.70 -0.31 18.19
CA GLY A 143 9.28 -0.04 18.04
C GLY A 143 8.64 -0.89 16.95
N ILE A 144 9.24 -0.93 15.76
CA ILE A 144 8.77 -1.76 14.63
C ILE A 144 8.79 -3.26 15.01
N PHE A 145 9.84 -3.72 15.70
CA PHE A 145 9.92 -5.09 16.20
C PHE A 145 8.74 -5.44 17.12
N LYS A 146 8.39 -4.55 18.05
CA LYS A 146 7.25 -4.74 18.95
C LYS A 146 5.89 -4.73 18.25
N ILE A 147 5.73 -3.91 17.21
CA ILE A 147 4.55 -3.96 16.34
C ILE A 147 4.46 -5.34 15.65
N GLY A 148 5.59 -5.86 15.17
CA GLY A 148 5.67 -7.22 14.63
C GLY A 148 5.26 -8.29 15.64
N GLU A 149 5.70 -8.16 16.90
CA GLU A 149 5.30 -9.07 17.99
C GLU A 149 3.78 -9.01 18.25
N ILE A 150 3.17 -7.82 18.28
CA ILE A 150 1.72 -7.62 18.42
C ILE A 150 0.95 -8.33 17.30
N ILE A 151 1.41 -8.19 16.05
CA ILE A 151 0.81 -8.85 14.89
C ILE A 151 0.98 -10.38 15.00
N GLY A 152 2.18 -10.84 15.35
CA GLY A 152 2.51 -12.26 15.46
C GLY A 152 1.71 -12.97 16.56
N ARG A 153 1.55 -12.32 17.72
CA ARG A 153 0.77 -12.87 18.84
C ARG A 153 -0.72 -12.54 18.76
N ARG A 154 -1.14 -11.70 17.81
CA ARG A 154 -2.52 -11.26 17.57
C ARG A 154 -3.22 -10.66 18.80
N SER A 155 -2.45 -10.10 19.73
CA SER A 155 -2.94 -9.47 20.96
C SER A 155 -2.25 -8.13 21.18
N LEU A 156 -3.02 -7.09 21.50
CA LEU A 156 -2.48 -5.77 21.80
C LEU A 156 -1.74 -5.74 23.15
N ILE A 157 -2.12 -6.59 24.11
CA ILE A 157 -1.61 -6.58 25.48
C ILE A 157 -1.28 -8.01 25.91
N GLY A 158 0.02 -8.28 26.13
CA GLY A 158 0.51 -9.56 26.65
C GLY A 158 0.14 -10.80 25.82
N TYR A 159 0.47 -11.97 26.37
CA TYR A 159 -0.03 -13.25 25.89
C TYR A 159 -1.29 -13.62 26.68
N HIS A 160 -2.26 -14.23 26.00
CA HIS A 160 -3.41 -14.82 26.68
C HIS A 160 -2.92 -16.08 27.39
N LEU A 161 -2.79 -15.98 28.71
CA LEU A 161 -2.62 -17.15 29.56
C LEU A 161 -4.01 -17.80 29.68
N GLN A 162 -4.09 -19.10 29.39
CA GLN A 162 -5.27 -19.88 29.74
C GLN A 162 -5.06 -20.32 31.19
N ASP A 163 -5.94 -19.85 32.08
CA ASP A 163 -6.07 -20.36 33.44
C ASP A 163 -6.77 -21.73 33.44
#